data_AF-A0A2G6ARR9-F1
#
_entry.id   AF-A0A2G6ARR9-F1
#
_cell.length_a   1.000
_cell.length_b   1.000
_cell.length_c   1.000
_cell.angle_alpha   90.00
_cell.angle_beta   90.00
_cell.angle_gamma   90.00
#
_symmetry.space_group_name_H-M   'P 1'
#
loop_
_entity.id
_entity.type
_entity.pdbx_description
1 polymer ?
#
loop_
_entity_poly.entity_id
_entity_poly.type
_entity_poly.pdbx_seq_one_letter_code
_entity_poly.pdbx_strand_id
1 'polypeptide(L)'
;MKLKQYKISLVISALLLAISAIFAQQAYAGDGFFSNFKKFSKHTYAGPFDISKRNRKEAKEKLVNDFLELEQTLSVQLIVQDLQIDIPADIVHFDPDATLNVAKSGVDNSLIANVSREGLRTVMKQNFHSLSFSEDDVEKIAAQLEVQLRSGIMPQQVYIANFIPELYEQKQVIATAAYEVDELEKGLRLLMDDLNGLDIQPNSTFSFREFLDGKVSASATDVQMTIMASLLYKSALQTNWVIDERNISSELPAGVEPGFEAAINRKLDLDFQFTNPNQTVFTIRTAWTGAQLELSIEGLPFVHRYDTEVEKITTYDPKTVIRYSAFVNAGAIEVVDKGKKGMEVAVIRNILLNGSLEEIEDVSIDFYAPRPIIERHSLKKVVEKVPESNVDSASSNTDGNTSGNGSTDNPSTSSDGKGSTSSNGGGSGSDGSSGSGNTSSSSGNGTGSSGSGSGSSNTNVPTGKGDVNYDYDKGGNLIKVDKNGNPID
;
A
#
# COMPACT_ATOMS: atom_id res chain seq x y z
N MET A 1 69.65 -16.42 78.99
CA MET A 1 68.58 -17.01 78.15
C MET A 1 67.52 -15.97 77.72
N LYS A 2 66.77 -15.35 78.65
CA LYS A 2 65.59 -14.49 78.38
C LYS A 2 65.74 -13.43 77.26
N LEU A 3 66.86 -12.71 77.18
CA LEU A 3 67.03 -11.61 76.21
C LEU A 3 66.96 -12.04 74.73
N LYS A 4 67.38 -13.28 74.40
CA LYS A 4 67.38 -13.78 73.02
C LYS A 4 65.95 -14.13 72.54
N GLN A 5 65.12 -14.66 73.44
CA GLN A 5 63.70 -14.90 73.18
C GLN A 5 62.91 -13.60 72.99
N TYR A 6 63.22 -12.55 73.77
CA TYR A 6 62.55 -11.26 73.63
C TYR A 6 62.80 -10.62 72.25
N LYS A 7 64.03 -10.70 71.72
CA LYS A 7 64.34 -10.24 70.36
C LYS A 7 63.61 -11.03 69.28
N ILE A 8 63.51 -12.35 69.42
CA ILE A 8 62.77 -13.21 68.47
C ILE A 8 61.27 -12.87 68.51
N SER A 9 60.69 -12.72 69.70
CA SER A 9 59.28 -12.31 69.87
C SER A 9 59.01 -10.96 69.21
N LEU A 10 59.86 -9.95 69.44
CA LEU A 10 59.72 -8.62 68.85
C LEU A 10 59.81 -8.63 67.32
N VAL A 11 60.71 -9.44 66.74
CA VAL A 11 60.81 -9.61 65.27
C VAL A 11 59.56 -10.30 64.70
N ILE A 12 59.02 -11.31 65.38
CA ILE A 12 57.78 -11.99 64.95
C ILE A 12 56.58 -11.03 65.03
N SER A 13 56.46 -10.24 66.11
CA SER A 13 55.42 -9.21 66.24
C SER A 13 55.55 -8.11 65.19
N ALA A 14 56.77 -7.67 64.86
CA ALA A 14 57.01 -6.70 63.79
C ALA A 14 56.67 -7.27 62.41
N LEU A 15 56.97 -8.55 62.15
CA LEU A 15 56.61 -9.24 60.91
C LEU A 15 55.08 -9.40 60.78
N LEU A 16 54.39 -9.80 61.86
CA LEU A 16 52.93 -9.87 61.90
C LEU A 16 52.27 -8.49 61.71
N LEU A 17 52.83 -7.43 62.29
CA LEU A 17 52.37 -6.06 62.06
C LEU A 17 52.56 -5.64 60.60
N ALA A 18 53.73 -5.90 60.01
CA ALA A 18 54.00 -5.61 58.60
C ALA A 18 53.04 -6.36 57.65
N ILE A 19 52.82 -7.65 57.91
CA ILE A 19 51.83 -8.46 57.18
C ILE A 19 50.42 -7.86 57.36
N SER A 20 50.01 -7.52 58.58
CA SER A 20 48.70 -6.90 58.82
C SER A 20 48.54 -5.53 58.16
N ALA A 21 49.62 -4.75 58.03
CA ALA A 21 49.59 -3.46 57.34
C ALA A 21 49.42 -3.63 55.82
N ILE A 22 50.10 -4.63 55.23
CA ILE A 22 49.92 -5.00 53.81
C ILE A 22 48.49 -5.48 53.57
N PHE A 23 47.95 -6.37 54.42
CA PHE A 23 46.55 -6.82 54.33
C PHE A 23 45.54 -5.68 54.58
N ALA A 24 45.84 -4.71 55.46
CA ALA A 24 44.98 -3.57 55.73
C ALA A 24 44.95 -2.58 54.54
N GLN A 25 46.08 -2.31 53.90
CA GLN A 25 46.12 -1.50 52.67
C GLN A 25 45.36 -2.19 51.53
N GLN A 26 45.50 -3.50 51.38
CA GLN A 26 44.72 -4.33 50.45
C GLN A 26 43.24 -4.46 50.81
N ALA A 27 42.82 -4.06 52.03
CA ALA A 27 41.41 -4.02 52.44
C ALA A 27 40.79 -2.62 52.35
N TYR A 28 41.59 -1.55 52.43
CA TYR A 28 41.14 -0.16 52.24
C TYR A 28 41.09 0.26 50.77
N ALA A 29 41.92 -0.32 49.90
CA ALA A 29 41.61 -0.41 48.48
C ALA A 29 40.51 -1.49 48.31
N GLY A 30 39.28 -1.06 48.03
CA GLY A 30 38.06 -1.88 48.21
C GLY A 30 37.86 -3.10 47.30
N ASP A 31 38.91 -3.58 46.62
CA ASP A 31 38.85 -4.67 45.63
C ASP A 31 39.79 -5.85 45.95
N GLY A 32 40.56 -5.78 47.05
CA GLY A 32 41.49 -6.84 47.43
C GLY A 32 40.84 -8.18 47.77
N PHE A 33 41.68 -9.22 47.76
CA PHE A 33 41.49 -10.69 47.93
C PHE A 33 40.15 -11.23 48.47
N PHE A 34 39.52 -10.58 49.45
CA PHE A 34 38.22 -10.97 50.03
C PHE A 34 37.01 -10.70 49.12
N SER A 35 37.14 -9.80 48.13
CA SER A 35 36.10 -9.52 47.13
C SER A 35 35.61 -10.80 46.42
N ASN A 36 36.53 -11.70 46.09
CA ASN A 36 36.25 -12.99 45.43
C ASN A 36 35.54 -14.03 46.31
N PHE A 37 35.44 -13.82 47.63
CA PHE A 37 34.70 -14.69 48.54
C PHE A 37 33.32 -14.13 48.90
N LYS A 38 33.08 -12.83 48.66
CA LYS A 38 31.77 -12.20 48.87
C LYS A 38 30.80 -12.69 47.80
N LYS A 39 29.66 -13.25 48.23
CA LYS A 39 28.56 -13.64 47.36
C LYS A 39 27.59 -12.47 47.15
N PHE A 40 27.07 -12.33 45.94
CA PHE A 40 25.94 -11.44 45.63
C PHE A 40 24.70 -11.89 46.42
N SER A 41 23.87 -10.93 46.82
CA SER A 41 22.60 -11.17 47.51
C SER A 41 21.57 -11.83 46.58
N LYS A 42 20.41 -12.21 47.14
CA LYS A 42 19.22 -12.53 46.32
C LYS A 42 18.84 -11.32 45.46
N HIS A 43 18.18 -11.58 44.33
CA HIS A 43 17.73 -10.56 43.38
C HIS A 43 18.90 -9.70 42.87
N THR A 44 19.97 -10.36 42.42
CA THR A 44 21.07 -9.71 41.71
C THR A 44 21.16 -10.30 40.31
N TYR A 45 20.88 -9.49 39.31
CA TYR A 45 20.91 -9.89 37.89
C TYR A 45 21.93 -9.07 37.10
N ALA A 46 22.37 -9.60 35.97
CA ALA A 46 23.04 -8.85 34.91
C ALA A 46 22.24 -9.09 33.61
N GLY A 47 21.58 -8.06 33.10
CA GLY A 47 20.53 -8.23 32.09
C GLY A 47 19.50 -9.28 32.56
N PRO A 48 19.14 -10.28 31.74
CA PRO A 48 18.24 -11.37 32.15
C PRO A 48 18.89 -12.43 33.07
N PHE A 49 20.21 -12.38 33.31
CA PHE A 49 20.95 -13.49 33.90
C PHE A 49 21.09 -13.40 35.43
N ASP A 50 20.57 -14.40 36.16
CA ASP A 50 20.68 -14.46 37.64
C ASP A 50 22.10 -14.79 38.11
N ILE A 51 22.72 -13.83 38.82
CA ILE A 51 24.01 -13.98 39.50
C ILE A 51 23.86 -14.05 41.03
N SER A 52 22.62 -14.12 41.54
CA SER A 52 22.32 -14.21 42.98
C SER A 52 23.04 -15.37 43.67
N LYS A 53 23.52 -15.14 44.90
CA LYS A 53 24.22 -16.13 45.76
C LYS A 53 25.55 -16.66 45.17
N ARG A 54 25.99 -16.17 44.02
CA ARG A 54 27.30 -16.47 43.43
C ARG A 54 28.35 -15.48 43.93
N ASN A 55 29.60 -15.91 44.07
CA ASN A 55 30.74 -14.99 44.20
C ASN A 55 31.17 -14.49 42.80
N ARG A 56 32.07 -13.51 42.73
CA ARG A 56 32.50 -12.93 41.43
C ARG A 56 33.05 -13.98 40.44
N LYS A 57 33.79 -15.00 40.89
CA LYS A 57 34.29 -16.09 40.03
C LYS A 57 33.16 -17.00 39.55
N GLU A 58 32.31 -17.46 40.46
CA GLU A 58 31.13 -18.29 40.15
C GLU A 58 30.11 -17.55 39.23
N ALA A 59 30.06 -16.22 39.30
CA ALA A 59 29.25 -15.37 38.44
C ALA A 59 29.90 -15.18 37.07
N LYS A 60 31.21 -14.92 36.99
CA LYS A 60 31.95 -14.83 35.72
C LYS A 60 31.85 -16.12 34.92
N GLU A 61 32.06 -17.26 35.57
CA GLU A 61 31.94 -18.59 34.94
C GLU A 61 30.51 -18.88 34.44
N LYS A 62 29.47 -18.25 35.02
CA LYS A 62 28.12 -18.29 34.45
C LYS A 62 28.01 -17.34 33.24
N LEU A 63 28.32 -16.06 33.43
CA LEU A 63 28.15 -15.03 32.40
C LEU A 63 28.96 -15.30 31.12
N VAL A 64 30.14 -15.91 31.21
CA VAL A 64 30.91 -16.35 30.01
C VAL A 64 30.10 -17.31 29.14
N ASN A 65 29.36 -18.26 29.73
CA ASN A 65 28.52 -19.18 28.98
C ASN A 65 27.22 -18.51 28.53
N ASP A 66 26.59 -17.72 29.41
CA ASP A 66 25.37 -16.97 29.11
C ASP A 66 25.54 -16.00 27.93
N PHE A 67 26.69 -15.33 27.86
CA PHE A 67 27.01 -14.36 26.81
C PHE A 67 27.34 -15.03 25.49
N LEU A 68 28.03 -16.18 25.50
CA LEU A 68 28.24 -16.98 24.28
C LEU A 68 26.92 -17.49 23.67
N GLU A 69 25.91 -17.78 24.49
CA GLU A 69 24.55 -18.13 24.03
C GLU A 69 23.82 -16.88 23.48
N LEU A 70 23.93 -15.73 24.14
CA LEU A 70 23.35 -14.45 23.70
C LEU A 70 23.97 -13.92 22.41
N GLU A 71 25.27 -14.12 22.19
CA GLU A 71 25.99 -13.77 20.96
C GLU A 71 25.58 -14.70 19.81
N GLN A 72 25.44 -16.02 20.06
CA GLN A 72 24.96 -16.98 19.05
C GLN A 72 23.48 -16.79 18.69
N THR A 73 22.69 -16.14 19.55
CA THR A 73 21.27 -15.84 19.34
C THR A 73 21.00 -14.33 19.19
N LEU A 74 22.03 -13.57 18.81
CA LEU A 74 21.94 -12.12 18.64
C LEU A 74 20.88 -11.77 17.59
N SER A 75 19.87 -10.99 18.00
CA SER A 75 18.81 -10.51 17.13
C SER A 75 18.71 -8.98 17.29
N VAL A 76 19.54 -8.28 16.52
CA VAL A 76 19.66 -6.82 16.54
C VAL A 76 19.64 -6.32 15.11
N GLN A 77 18.67 -5.50 14.77
CA GLN A 77 18.47 -4.99 13.41
C GLN A 77 18.86 -3.52 13.32
N LEU A 78 19.76 -3.20 12.39
CA LEU A 78 19.98 -1.84 11.94
C LEU A 78 18.99 -1.52 10.82
N ILE A 79 18.29 -0.40 10.97
CA ILE A 79 17.23 0.02 10.04
C ILE A 79 17.55 1.39 9.47
N VAL A 80 17.53 1.49 8.14
CA VAL A 80 17.63 2.75 7.39
C VAL A 80 16.56 2.71 6.30
N GLN A 81 15.63 3.66 6.36
CA GLN A 81 14.49 3.73 5.45
C GLN A 81 13.75 2.39 5.32
N ASP A 82 13.88 1.79 4.14
CA ASP A 82 13.25 0.60 3.61
C ASP A 82 14.04 -0.69 3.84
N LEU A 83 15.33 -0.61 4.22
CA LEU A 83 16.15 -1.80 4.48
C LEU A 83 16.38 -2.02 5.99
N GLN A 84 16.22 -3.28 6.38
CA GLN A 84 16.54 -3.80 7.71
C GLN A 84 17.65 -4.85 7.57
N ILE A 85 18.70 -4.76 8.39
CA ILE A 85 19.85 -5.68 8.34
C ILE A 85 20.09 -6.24 9.74
N ASP A 86 20.12 -7.57 9.88
CA ASP A 86 20.57 -8.22 11.10
C ASP A 86 22.08 -7.98 11.31
N ILE A 87 22.47 -7.61 12.53
CA ILE A 87 23.87 -7.43 12.92
C ILE A 87 24.58 -8.79 13.04
N PRO A 88 25.73 -8.98 12.37
CA PRO A 88 26.54 -10.18 12.53
C PRO A 88 27.02 -10.37 13.98
N ALA A 89 26.87 -11.59 14.50
CA ALA A 89 27.22 -11.95 15.87
C ALA A 89 28.71 -11.69 16.21
N ASP A 90 29.60 -11.79 15.23
CA ASP A 90 31.04 -11.57 15.40
C ASP A 90 31.44 -10.09 15.58
N ILE A 91 30.52 -9.14 15.37
CA ILE A 91 30.78 -7.71 15.60
C ILE A 91 30.30 -7.21 16.98
N VAL A 92 29.73 -8.08 17.82
CA VAL A 92 29.26 -7.75 19.17
C VAL A 92 29.85 -8.71 20.20
N HIS A 93 30.50 -8.18 21.24
CA HIS A 93 31.07 -8.99 22.33
C HIS A 93 30.68 -8.43 23.70
N PHE A 94 30.06 -9.24 24.55
CA PHE A 94 29.73 -8.87 25.92
C PHE A 94 30.89 -9.14 26.87
N ASP A 95 31.24 -8.17 27.72
CA ASP A 95 32.35 -8.26 28.66
C ASP A 95 31.86 -8.67 30.07
N PRO A 96 32.12 -9.92 30.52
CA PRO A 96 31.68 -10.39 31.83
C PRO A 96 32.54 -9.82 32.97
N ASP A 97 33.79 -9.40 32.73
CA ASP A 97 34.62 -8.74 33.74
C ASP A 97 34.12 -7.31 33.96
N ALA A 98 33.99 -6.51 32.90
CA ALA A 98 33.49 -5.14 33.00
C ALA A 98 32.09 -5.10 33.61
N THR A 99 31.19 -6.00 33.18
CA THR A 99 29.84 -6.16 33.77
C THR A 99 29.92 -6.43 35.29
N LEU A 100 30.77 -7.36 35.75
CA LEU A 100 30.91 -7.70 37.18
C LEU A 100 31.71 -6.67 38.00
N ASN A 101 32.49 -5.81 37.34
CA ASN A 101 33.20 -4.70 37.97
C ASN A 101 32.23 -3.56 38.33
N VAL A 102 31.24 -3.27 37.49
CA VAL A 102 30.18 -2.28 37.79
C VAL A 102 28.99 -2.85 38.58
N ALA A 103 28.82 -4.18 38.60
CA ALA A 103 27.66 -4.84 39.21
C ALA A 103 27.50 -4.58 40.72
N LYS A 104 26.30 -4.15 41.09
CA LYS A 104 25.84 -3.90 42.46
C LYS A 104 24.97 -5.05 42.94
N SER A 105 25.11 -5.41 44.21
CA SER A 105 24.39 -6.52 44.82
C SER A 105 22.95 -6.14 45.17
N GLY A 106 21.98 -7.00 44.82
CA GLY A 106 20.57 -6.83 45.20
C GLY A 106 19.76 -5.90 44.31
N VAL A 107 20.24 -5.66 43.09
CA VAL A 107 19.59 -4.91 42.03
C VAL A 107 19.86 -5.58 40.68
N ASP A 108 19.11 -5.17 39.66
CA ASP A 108 19.38 -5.49 38.27
C ASP A 108 20.53 -4.62 37.76
N ASN A 109 21.46 -5.21 37.01
CA ASN A 109 22.63 -4.52 36.47
C ASN A 109 22.63 -4.58 34.95
N SER A 110 23.04 -3.48 34.31
CA SER A 110 23.28 -3.46 32.86
C SER A 110 24.40 -4.42 32.46
N LEU A 111 24.24 -5.07 31.32
CA LEU A 111 25.37 -5.68 30.61
C LEU A 111 26.31 -4.59 30.08
N ILE A 112 27.58 -4.93 29.90
CA ILE A 112 28.51 -4.14 29.09
C ILE A 112 28.82 -4.94 27.82
N ALA A 113 28.44 -4.37 26.67
CA ALA A 113 28.81 -4.86 25.34
C ALA A 113 29.84 -3.93 24.71
N ASN A 114 30.66 -4.48 23.82
CA ASN A 114 31.57 -3.77 22.94
C ASN A 114 31.17 -4.08 21.50
N VAL A 115 31.07 -3.08 20.64
CA VAL A 115 30.75 -3.23 19.21
C VAL A 115 31.99 -2.96 18.36
N SER A 116 32.29 -3.86 17.42
CA SER A 116 33.43 -3.70 16.52
C SER A 116 33.16 -2.59 15.51
N ARG A 117 33.84 -1.45 15.65
CA ARG A 117 33.76 -0.33 14.68
C ARG A 117 34.20 -0.77 13.28
N GLU A 118 35.11 -1.74 13.17
CA GLU A 118 35.55 -2.28 11.88
C GLU A 118 34.53 -3.22 11.23
N GLY A 119 33.92 -4.10 12.03
CA GLY A 119 32.81 -4.93 11.59
C GLY A 119 31.62 -4.07 11.15
N LEU A 120 31.21 -3.12 12.00
CA LEU A 120 30.11 -2.20 11.72
C LEU A 120 30.35 -1.37 10.45
N ARG A 121 31.55 -0.78 10.27
CA ARG A 121 31.92 -0.06 9.03
C ARG A 121 31.83 -0.95 7.79
N THR A 122 32.10 -2.24 7.93
CA THR A 122 31.98 -3.23 6.85
C THR A 122 30.51 -3.50 6.52
N VAL A 123 29.66 -3.75 7.52
CA VAL A 123 28.21 -3.93 7.36
C VAL A 123 27.57 -2.70 6.70
N MET A 124 27.89 -1.47 7.13
CA MET A 124 27.35 -0.25 6.51
C MET A 124 27.77 -0.15 5.03
N LYS A 125 29.04 -0.38 4.72
CA LYS A 125 29.57 -0.28 3.34
C LYS A 125 29.08 -1.37 2.39
N GLN A 126 28.63 -2.52 2.89
CA GLN A 126 28.14 -3.63 2.07
C GLN A 126 26.66 -3.55 1.73
N ASN A 127 25.87 -2.82 2.53
CA ASN A 127 24.41 -2.82 2.42
C ASN A 127 23.84 -1.45 2.05
N PHE A 128 24.43 -0.35 2.53
CA PHE A 128 23.91 1.01 2.34
C PHE A 128 24.70 1.80 1.28
N HIS A 129 24.85 1.24 0.06
CA HIS A 129 25.66 1.84 -1.00
C HIS A 129 25.18 3.23 -1.48
N SER A 130 23.91 3.59 -1.26
CA SER A 130 23.32 4.89 -1.60
C SER A 130 23.67 6.01 -0.59
N LEU A 131 24.32 5.68 0.54
CA LEU A 131 24.59 6.58 1.64
C LEU A 131 26.08 6.61 2.02
N SER A 132 26.52 7.76 2.52
CA SER A 132 27.86 7.92 3.09
C SER A 132 27.79 7.98 4.62
N PHE A 133 28.70 7.25 5.27
CA PHE A 133 28.88 7.23 6.72
C PHE A 133 30.32 7.63 7.03
N SER A 134 30.49 8.63 7.90
CA SER A 134 31.79 9.04 8.42
C SER A 134 32.25 8.13 9.57
N GLU A 135 33.49 8.31 10.03
CA GLU A 135 34.01 7.59 11.20
C GLU A 135 33.33 8.04 12.51
N ASP A 136 32.82 9.28 12.57
CA ASP A 136 32.01 9.80 13.68
C ASP A 136 30.64 9.12 13.71
N ASP A 137 30.05 8.88 12.55
CA ASP A 137 28.77 8.17 12.39
C ASP A 137 28.88 6.69 12.80
N VAL A 138 29.97 6.02 12.42
CA VAL A 138 30.26 4.65 12.86
C VAL A 138 30.43 4.59 14.39
N GLU A 139 31.06 5.59 15.01
CA GLU A 139 31.19 5.66 16.47
C GLU A 139 29.85 5.96 17.16
N LYS A 140 29.04 6.89 16.64
CA LYS A 140 27.66 7.16 17.12
C LYS A 140 26.80 5.89 17.10
N ILE A 141 26.80 5.14 15.99
CA ILE A 141 26.03 3.89 15.85
C ILE A 141 26.57 2.82 16.79
N ALA A 142 27.89 2.63 16.88
CA ALA A 142 28.51 1.66 17.78
C ALA A 142 28.16 1.95 19.25
N ALA A 143 28.34 3.18 19.70
CA ALA A 143 28.01 3.59 21.07
C ALA A 143 26.51 3.45 21.38
N GLN A 144 25.62 3.69 20.40
CA GLN A 144 24.18 3.51 20.58
C GLN A 144 23.76 2.03 20.62
N LEU A 145 24.38 1.17 19.81
CA LEU A 145 24.24 -0.29 19.95
C LEU A 145 24.71 -0.76 21.34
N GLU A 146 25.88 -0.31 21.80
CA GLU A 146 26.41 -0.56 23.16
C GLU A 146 25.52 -0.01 24.29
N VAL A 147 24.60 0.92 24.00
CA VAL A 147 23.56 1.38 24.93
C VAL A 147 22.34 0.47 24.92
N GLN A 148 21.83 0.06 23.75
CA GLN A 148 20.65 -0.83 23.66
C GLN A 148 20.93 -2.24 24.22
N LEU A 149 22.12 -2.77 23.92
CA LEU A 149 22.57 -4.09 24.36
C LEU A 149 22.68 -4.24 25.89
N ARG A 150 22.69 -3.14 26.64
CA ARG A 150 22.77 -3.12 28.12
C ARG A 150 21.64 -3.88 28.81
N SER A 151 20.50 -4.04 28.13
CA SER A 151 19.36 -4.81 28.64
C SER A 151 19.60 -6.32 28.63
N GLY A 152 20.36 -6.83 27.66
CA GLY A 152 20.41 -8.27 27.33
C GLY A 152 19.07 -8.83 26.83
N ILE A 153 18.11 -7.98 26.45
CA ILE A 153 16.79 -8.36 25.94
C ILE A 153 16.80 -8.25 24.42
N MET A 154 16.25 -9.24 23.73
CA MET A 154 16.16 -9.34 22.27
C MET A 154 14.70 -9.65 21.85
N PRO A 155 14.28 -9.31 20.62
CA PRO A 155 15.03 -8.59 19.59
C PRO A 155 15.22 -7.11 19.90
N GLN A 156 16.13 -6.45 19.18
CA GLN A 156 16.33 -4.99 19.19
C GLN A 156 16.25 -4.41 17.78
N GLN A 157 15.64 -3.24 17.63
CA GLN A 157 15.57 -2.51 16.36
C GLN A 157 16.15 -1.10 16.55
N VAL A 158 17.09 -0.72 15.68
CA VAL A 158 17.91 0.48 15.82
C VAL A 158 17.85 1.28 14.52
N TYR A 159 16.92 2.24 14.48
CA TYR A 159 16.70 3.16 13.38
C TYR A 159 17.81 4.21 13.33
N ILE A 160 18.74 4.09 12.38
CA ILE A 160 19.98 4.89 12.36
C ILE A 160 19.70 6.40 12.22
N ALA A 161 18.68 6.77 11.43
CA ALA A 161 18.27 8.16 11.21
C ALA A 161 17.79 8.90 12.48
N ASN A 162 17.56 8.18 13.58
CA ASN A 162 17.23 8.77 14.89
C ASN A 162 18.48 9.18 15.69
N PHE A 163 19.68 8.77 15.25
CA PHE A 163 20.95 8.95 15.97
C PHE A 163 22.01 9.72 15.18
N ILE A 164 21.85 9.83 13.85
CA ILE A 164 22.67 10.68 12.98
C ILE A 164 21.75 11.64 12.20
N PRO A 165 21.45 12.83 12.76
CA PRO A 165 20.73 13.88 12.03
C PRO A 165 21.44 14.33 10.75
N GLU A 166 22.75 14.15 10.66
CA GLU A 166 23.56 14.50 9.49
C GLU A 166 23.22 13.64 8.25
N LEU A 167 22.53 12.51 8.41
CA LEU A 167 21.98 11.74 7.28
C LEU A 167 20.93 12.56 6.50
N TYR A 168 20.13 13.40 7.15
CA TYR A 168 19.10 14.21 6.48
C TYR A 168 19.70 15.23 5.49
N GLU A 169 20.97 15.58 5.62
CA GLU A 169 21.67 16.45 4.66
C GLU A 169 21.96 15.74 3.32
N GLN A 170 21.98 14.39 3.30
CA GLN A 170 22.22 13.56 2.11
C GLN A 170 20.95 13.36 1.25
N LYS A 171 19.96 14.25 1.38
CA LYS A 171 18.69 14.15 0.67
C LYS A 171 18.86 14.28 -0.85
N GLN A 172 18.06 13.52 -1.59
CA GLN A 172 18.07 13.43 -3.05
C GLN A 172 16.62 13.48 -3.56
N VAL A 173 16.45 13.70 -4.87
CA VAL A 173 15.17 13.42 -5.54
C VAL A 173 15.07 11.91 -5.72
N ILE A 174 14.06 11.30 -5.10
CA ILE A 174 13.90 9.84 -5.02
C ILE A 174 12.81 9.29 -5.94
N ALA A 175 11.86 10.12 -6.35
CA ALA A 175 10.73 9.75 -7.21
C ALA A 175 10.27 10.97 -8.02
N THR A 176 9.74 10.74 -9.22
CA THR A 176 9.25 11.80 -10.13
C THR A 176 8.05 11.36 -10.95
N ALA A 177 7.07 12.24 -11.14
CA ALA A 177 6.00 12.10 -12.12
C ALA A 177 5.81 13.39 -12.92
N ALA A 178 5.32 13.28 -14.15
CA ALA A 178 5.03 14.41 -15.03
C ALA A 178 3.66 14.25 -15.72
N TYR A 179 3.02 15.38 -15.99
CA TYR A 179 1.75 15.50 -16.70
C TYR A 179 1.90 16.58 -17.78
N GLU A 180 1.78 16.19 -19.05
CA GLU A 180 1.94 17.07 -20.22
C GLU A 180 0.77 18.07 -20.31
N VAL A 181 1.07 19.37 -20.27
CA VAL A 181 0.08 20.46 -20.31
C VAL A 181 0.67 21.81 -20.79
N ASP A 182 0.24 22.23 -21.97
CA ASP A 182 0.63 23.51 -22.62
C ASP A 182 0.22 24.77 -21.83
N GLU A 183 -0.91 24.73 -21.12
CA GLU A 183 -1.41 25.86 -20.30
C GLU A 183 -1.90 25.38 -18.94
N LEU A 184 -1.21 25.78 -17.86
CA LEU A 184 -1.54 25.38 -16.50
C LEU A 184 -2.78 26.13 -15.99
N GLU A 185 -3.95 25.49 -16.07
CA GLU A 185 -5.21 26.04 -15.55
C GLU A 185 -5.10 26.49 -14.08
N LYS A 186 -5.82 27.57 -13.72
CA LYS A 186 -5.73 28.19 -12.39
C LYS A 186 -5.87 27.21 -11.22
N GLY A 187 -6.74 26.19 -11.33
CA GLY A 187 -6.93 25.20 -10.27
C GLY A 187 -5.71 24.28 -10.08
N LEU A 188 -5.15 23.75 -11.18
CA LEU A 188 -3.89 22.99 -11.14
C LEU A 188 -2.74 23.84 -10.60
N ARG A 189 -2.68 25.12 -10.99
CA ARG A 189 -1.68 26.05 -10.46
C ARG A 189 -1.81 26.26 -8.95
N LEU A 190 -3.01 26.43 -8.41
CA LEU A 190 -3.20 26.57 -6.96
C LEU A 190 -2.86 25.28 -6.21
N LEU A 191 -3.18 24.11 -6.76
CA LEU A 191 -2.78 22.82 -6.19
C LEU A 191 -1.26 22.64 -6.19
N MET A 192 -0.59 23.03 -7.27
CA MET A 192 0.87 23.04 -7.41
C MET A 192 1.52 24.00 -6.40
N ASP A 193 1.07 25.26 -6.36
CA ASP A 193 1.59 26.29 -5.47
C ASP A 193 1.42 25.91 -3.97
N ASP A 194 0.34 25.20 -3.59
CA ASP A 194 0.10 24.73 -2.20
C ASP A 194 0.87 23.44 -1.83
N LEU A 195 1.18 22.55 -2.79
CA LEU A 195 1.94 21.30 -2.55
C LEU A 195 3.45 21.51 -2.52
N ASN A 196 3.96 22.58 -3.13
CA ASN A 196 5.39 22.80 -3.26
C ASN A 196 6.06 23.13 -1.92
N GLY A 197 6.80 22.17 -1.37
CA GLY A 197 7.38 22.26 -0.02
C GLY A 197 6.52 21.65 1.08
N LEU A 198 5.51 20.84 0.76
CA LEU A 198 4.83 20.00 1.74
C LEU A 198 5.77 18.92 2.29
N ASP A 199 5.97 18.90 3.60
CA ASP A 199 6.73 17.85 4.30
C ASP A 199 5.82 16.73 4.82
N ILE A 200 5.90 15.55 4.19
CA ILE A 200 5.29 14.30 4.67
C ILE A 200 6.10 13.80 5.88
N GLN A 201 5.44 13.65 7.03
CA GLN A 201 6.11 13.35 8.30
C GLN A 201 6.42 11.84 8.48
N PRO A 202 7.34 11.48 9.38
CA PRO A 202 7.61 10.09 9.74
C PRO A 202 6.38 9.38 10.29
N ASN A 203 6.17 8.11 9.89
CA ASN A 203 5.07 7.26 10.37
C ASN A 203 3.67 7.91 10.25
N SER A 204 3.44 8.74 9.23
CA SER A 204 2.20 9.53 9.10
C SER A 204 1.46 9.30 7.79
N THR A 205 0.13 9.30 7.87
CA THR A 205 -0.79 9.28 6.73
C THR A 205 -1.03 10.70 6.23
N PHE A 206 -1.06 10.86 4.90
CA PHE A 206 -1.51 12.04 4.19
C PHE A 206 -2.87 11.76 3.56
N SER A 207 -3.85 12.66 3.77
CA SER A 207 -5.10 12.71 3.00
C SER A 207 -5.05 13.91 2.05
N PHE A 208 -5.31 13.68 0.76
CA PHE A 208 -5.31 14.74 -0.23
C PHE A 208 -6.42 15.75 0.03
N ARG A 209 -7.61 15.31 0.47
CA ARG A 209 -8.72 16.20 0.81
C ARG A 209 -8.52 16.96 2.12
N GLU A 210 -8.07 16.31 3.19
CA GLU A 210 -7.78 17.00 4.47
C GLU A 210 -6.69 18.06 4.28
N PHE A 211 -5.66 17.77 3.47
CA PHE A 211 -4.64 18.72 3.09
C PHE A 211 -5.18 19.99 2.39
N LEU A 212 -6.34 19.93 1.72
CA LEU A 212 -6.95 21.09 1.04
C LEU A 212 -7.92 21.89 1.93
N ASP A 213 -8.26 21.42 3.12
CA ASP A 213 -9.27 22.09 3.94
C ASP A 213 -8.82 23.50 4.37
N GLY A 214 -9.73 24.47 4.18
CA GLY A 214 -9.47 25.89 4.39
C GLY A 214 -8.58 26.59 3.34
N LYS A 215 -8.02 25.86 2.36
CA LYS A 215 -7.13 26.43 1.32
C LYS A 215 -7.88 26.98 0.10
N VAL A 216 -7.22 27.88 -0.63
CA VAL A 216 -7.76 28.47 -1.87
C VAL A 216 -7.77 27.46 -3.03
N SER A 217 -6.83 26.51 -3.03
CA SER A 217 -6.76 25.38 -3.97
C SER A 217 -7.98 24.45 -3.93
N ALA A 218 -8.72 24.39 -2.82
CA ALA A 218 -10.02 23.69 -2.75
C ALA A 218 -11.06 24.22 -3.77
N SER A 219 -10.83 25.40 -4.37
CA SER A 219 -11.65 25.92 -5.49
C SER A 219 -11.37 25.25 -6.85
N ALA A 220 -10.38 24.35 -6.95
CA ALA A 220 -10.15 23.51 -8.13
C ALA A 220 -11.35 22.57 -8.41
N THR A 221 -11.43 22.06 -9.64
CA THR A 221 -12.41 21.04 -10.04
C THR A 221 -11.95 19.65 -9.62
N ASP A 222 -12.90 18.72 -9.45
CA ASP A 222 -12.62 17.31 -9.11
C ASP A 222 -11.68 16.64 -10.14
N VAL A 223 -11.72 17.08 -11.41
CA VAL A 223 -10.78 16.63 -12.47
C VAL A 223 -9.36 17.18 -12.24
N GLN A 224 -9.22 18.46 -11.91
CA GLN A 224 -7.91 19.06 -11.59
C GLN A 224 -7.30 18.45 -10.31
N MET A 225 -8.14 18.18 -9.31
CA MET A 225 -7.76 17.45 -8.09
C MET A 225 -7.31 16.03 -8.41
N THR A 226 -8.04 15.31 -9.25
CA THR A 226 -7.69 13.96 -9.73
C THR A 226 -6.36 13.94 -10.48
N ILE A 227 -6.09 14.90 -11.38
CA ILE A 227 -4.79 14.99 -12.08
C ILE A 227 -3.63 15.13 -11.09
N MET A 228 -3.78 15.99 -10.07
CA MET A 228 -2.74 16.20 -9.06
C MET A 228 -2.58 14.99 -8.12
N ALA A 229 -3.68 14.37 -7.70
CA ALA A 229 -3.64 13.13 -6.92
C ALA A 229 -3.01 11.98 -7.72
N SER A 230 -3.24 11.91 -9.04
CA SER A 230 -2.60 10.94 -9.95
C SER A 230 -1.08 11.14 -10.05
N LEU A 231 -0.61 12.40 -10.06
CA LEU A 231 0.83 12.71 -9.99
C LEU A 231 1.46 12.30 -8.65
N LEU A 232 0.77 12.54 -7.54
CA LEU A 232 1.19 12.08 -6.21
C LEU A 232 1.23 10.55 -6.15
N TYR A 233 0.18 9.86 -6.62
CA TYR A 233 0.11 8.40 -6.69
C TYR A 233 1.24 7.80 -7.54
N LYS A 234 1.43 8.27 -8.78
CA LYS A 234 2.52 7.80 -9.64
C LYS A 234 3.91 8.04 -9.04
N SER A 235 4.08 9.08 -8.23
CA SER A 235 5.33 9.34 -7.50
C SER A 235 5.48 8.44 -6.27
N ALA A 236 4.42 8.21 -5.50
CA ALA A 236 4.39 7.32 -4.34
C ALA A 236 4.59 5.83 -4.73
N LEU A 237 4.21 5.42 -5.95
CA LEU A 237 4.50 4.06 -6.44
C LEU A 237 6.01 3.80 -6.66
N GLN A 238 6.82 4.86 -6.82
CA GLN A 238 8.29 4.80 -6.87
C GLN A 238 8.94 4.84 -5.47
N THR A 239 8.17 4.65 -4.40
CA THR A 239 8.65 4.61 -3.02
C THR A 239 8.10 3.39 -2.27
N ASN A 240 8.58 3.14 -1.06
CA ASN A 240 8.01 2.16 -0.13
C ASN A 240 6.71 2.62 0.57
N TRP A 241 6.09 3.71 0.12
CA TRP A 241 4.89 4.24 0.77
C TRP A 241 3.69 3.31 0.57
N VAL A 242 2.88 3.20 1.61
CA VAL A 242 1.64 2.42 1.63
C VAL A 242 0.53 3.28 1.03
N ILE A 243 -0.26 2.73 0.11
CA ILE A 243 -1.42 3.41 -0.45
C ILE A 243 -2.66 2.96 0.33
N ASP A 244 -3.20 3.86 1.16
CA ASP A 244 -4.28 3.55 2.10
C ASP A 244 -5.68 3.72 1.48
N GLU A 245 -5.85 4.70 0.58
CA GLU A 245 -7.04 4.87 -0.24
C GLU A 245 -6.67 5.35 -1.64
N ARG A 246 -7.18 4.68 -2.67
CA ARG A 246 -7.06 5.10 -4.07
C ARG A 246 -8.25 4.61 -4.88
N ASN A 247 -8.83 5.50 -5.68
CA ASN A 247 -10.03 5.27 -6.48
C ASN A 247 -9.78 5.56 -7.97
N ILE A 248 -10.70 5.17 -8.87
CA ILE A 248 -10.68 5.52 -10.31
C ILE A 248 -12.01 6.15 -10.76
N SER A 249 -11.96 6.91 -11.85
CA SER A 249 -13.12 7.51 -12.51
C SER A 249 -13.81 6.53 -13.48
N SER A 250 -15.07 6.81 -13.82
CA SER A 250 -15.82 6.03 -14.82
C SER A 250 -15.31 6.23 -16.26
N GLU A 251 -14.63 7.35 -16.54
CA GLU A 251 -13.80 7.56 -17.74
C GLU A 251 -12.47 8.17 -17.30
N LEU A 252 -11.34 7.57 -17.69
CA LEU A 252 -9.98 8.06 -17.42
C LEU A 252 -9.83 9.53 -17.88
N PRO A 253 -9.35 10.45 -17.02
CA PRO A 253 -9.09 11.85 -17.39
C PRO A 253 -8.04 11.97 -18.51
N ALA A 254 -8.20 12.98 -19.36
CA ALA A 254 -7.24 13.24 -20.44
C ALA A 254 -5.85 13.57 -19.86
N GLY A 255 -4.79 13.04 -20.47
CA GLY A 255 -3.39 13.26 -20.05
C GLY A 255 -2.95 12.41 -18.85
N VAL A 256 -3.86 11.79 -18.09
CA VAL A 256 -3.51 10.81 -17.05
C VAL A 256 -3.19 9.47 -17.72
N GLU A 257 -2.10 8.83 -17.28
CA GLU A 257 -1.68 7.54 -17.82
C GLU A 257 -2.56 6.40 -17.28
N PRO A 258 -3.02 5.45 -18.13
CA PRO A 258 -3.84 4.34 -17.67
C PRO A 258 -3.13 3.51 -16.59
N GLY A 259 -3.83 3.13 -15.52
CA GLY A 259 -3.25 2.46 -14.35
C GLY A 259 -2.76 3.43 -13.26
N PHE A 260 -2.50 4.69 -13.59
CA PHE A 260 -1.94 5.70 -12.68
C PHE A 260 -2.94 6.79 -12.25
N GLU A 261 -4.25 6.61 -12.47
CA GLU A 261 -5.25 7.52 -11.92
C GLU A 261 -5.34 7.38 -10.39
N ALA A 262 -5.53 8.49 -9.67
CA ALA A 262 -6.12 8.50 -8.34
C ALA A 262 -7.27 9.53 -8.30
N ALA A 263 -8.51 9.03 -8.35
CA ALA A 263 -9.72 9.83 -8.52
C ALA A 263 -10.18 10.51 -7.22
N ILE A 264 -10.28 11.84 -7.26
CA ILE A 264 -10.87 12.66 -6.20
C ILE A 264 -12.31 13.02 -6.60
N ASN A 265 -13.29 12.70 -5.75
CA ASN A 265 -14.69 13.02 -6.02
C ASN A 265 -15.41 13.46 -4.75
N ARG A 266 -15.66 14.77 -4.64
CA ARG A 266 -16.24 15.41 -3.45
C ARG A 266 -17.72 15.12 -3.23
N LYS A 267 -18.41 14.50 -4.20
CA LYS A 267 -19.82 14.07 -4.07
C LYS A 267 -19.94 12.61 -3.63
N LEU A 268 -19.02 11.78 -4.06
CA LEU A 268 -18.95 10.36 -3.70
C LEU A 268 -18.04 10.09 -2.48
N ASP A 269 -17.47 11.16 -1.91
CA ASP A 269 -16.59 11.13 -0.73
C ASP A 269 -15.28 10.37 -0.97
N LEU A 270 -14.79 10.33 -2.22
CA LEU A 270 -13.56 9.64 -2.62
C LEU A 270 -12.34 10.55 -2.42
N ASP A 271 -11.28 9.99 -1.83
CA ASP A 271 -10.00 10.65 -1.60
C ASP A 271 -8.82 9.86 -2.22
N PHE A 272 -7.63 10.42 -2.09
CA PHE A 272 -6.36 9.72 -2.22
C PHE A 272 -5.58 9.83 -0.92
N GLN A 273 -5.24 8.70 -0.31
CA GLN A 273 -4.54 8.62 0.97
C GLN A 273 -3.33 7.69 0.88
N PHE A 274 -2.22 8.08 1.51
CA PHE A 274 -1.01 7.26 1.60
C PHE A 274 -0.25 7.51 2.91
N THR A 275 0.50 6.51 3.36
CA THR A 275 1.29 6.56 4.59
C THR A 275 2.78 6.42 4.28
N ASN A 276 3.58 7.31 4.89
CA ASN A 276 5.03 7.19 4.94
C ASN A 276 5.42 6.27 6.11
N PRO A 277 5.90 5.03 5.89
CA PRO A 277 6.26 4.10 6.96
C PRO A 277 7.65 4.38 7.57
N ASN A 278 8.41 5.32 7.00
CA ASN A 278 9.79 5.56 7.37
C ASN A 278 9.92 6.47 8.60
N GLN A 279 11.11 6.47 9.21
CA GLN A 279 11.45 7.39 10.31
C GLN A 279 11.86 8.80 9.85
N THR A 280 11.83 9.07 8.54
CA THR A 280 12.30 10.33 7.94
C THR A 280 11.18 11.17 7.34
N VAL A 281 11.38 12.49 7.32
CA VAL A 281 10.58 13.44 6.54
C VAL A 281 10.92 13.32 5.06
N PHE A 282 9.93 13.49 4.19
CA PHE A 282 10.11 13.70 2.74
C PHE A 282 9.38 14.97 2.31
N THR A 283 9.97 15.76 1.42
CA THR A 283 9.37 17.00 0.91
C THR A 283 8.84 16.80 -0.51
N ILE A 284 7.56 17.09 -0.74
CA ILE A 284 6.99 17.19 -2.08
C ILE A 284 7.50 18.48 -2.76
N ARG A 285 7.91 18.38 -4.01
CA ARG A 285 8.23 19.49 -4.90
C ARG A 285 7.33 19.45 -6.12
N THR A 286 7.05 20.61 -6.68
CA THR A 286 6.35 20.73 -7.96
C THR A 286 6.91 21.85 -8.80
N ALA A 287 6.96 21.66 -10.11
CA ALA A 287 7.39 22.67 -11.08
C ALA A 287 6.51 22.61 -12.34
N TRP A 288 6.42 23.73 -13.07
CA TRP A 288 5.85 23.75 -14.42
C TRP A 288 6.86 24.37 -15.37
N THR A 289 7.24 23.62 -16.41
CA THR A 289 8.30 24.01 -17.36
C THR A 289 7.79 24.81 -18.56
N GLY A 290 6.47 25.01 -18.64
CA GLY A 290 5.80 25.58 -19.81
C GLY A 290 5.23 24.55 -20.78
N ALA A 291 5.57 23.26 -20.61
CA ALA A 291 5.04 22.14 -21.40
C ALA A 291 4.56 20.97 -20.51
N GLN A 292 5.18 20.74 -19.35
CA GLN A 292 4.76 19.71 -18.39
C GLN A 292 4.69 20.27 -16.96
N LEU A 293 3.72 19.74 -16.19
CA LEU A 293 3.66 19.84 -14.73
C LEU A 293 4.41 18.65 -14.15
N GLU A 294 5.51 18.93 -13.45
CA GLU A 294 6.35 17.95 -12.76
C GLU A 294 6.04 17.94 -11.27
N LEU A 295 6.00 16.74 -10.69
CA LEU A 295 6.00 16.50 -9.25
C LEU A 295 7.20 15.61 -8.90
N SER A 296 7.90 15.91 -7.82
CA SER A 296 8.98 15.06 -7.33
C SER A 296 9.00 14.98 -5.81
N ILE A 297 9.62 13.93 -5.29
CA ILE A 297 9.76 13.70 -3.84
C ILE A 297 11.24 13.84 -3.49
N GLU A 298 11.56 14.75 -2.57
CA GLU A 298 12.89 14.89 -1.97
C GLU A 298 12.97 14.17 -0.62
N GLY A 299 14.06 13.46 -0.33
CA GLY A 299 14.31 12.91 1.01
C GLY A 299 15.60 12.10 1.08
N LEU A 300 15.89 11.51 2.24
CA LEU A 300 16.97 10.53 2.40
C LEU A 300 16.69 9.35 1.45
N PRO A 301 17.62 8.96 0.56
CA PRO A 301 17.36 7.94 -0.46
C PRO A 301 17.06 6.57 0.16
N PHE A 302 16.19 5.83 -0.52
CA PHE A 302 15.97 4.41 -0.28
C PHE A 302 17.20 3.57 -0.63
N VAL A 303 17.19 2.31 -0.21
CA VAL A 303 18.23 1.33 -0.52
C VAL A 303 17.79 0.39 -1.65
N HIS A 304 16.50 0.05 -1.71
CA HIS A 304 15.88 -0.56 -2.88
C HIS A 304 15.49 0.53 -3.89
N ARG A 305 15.36 0.14 -5.16
CA ARG A 305 14.67 0.93 -6.19
C ARG A 305 13.30 0.31 -6.46
N TYR A 306 12.29 1.16 -6.60
CA TYR A 306 10.91 0.78 -6.86
C TYR A 306 10.52 1.22 -8.27
N ASP A 307 10.57 0.30 -9.24
CA ASP A 307 10.25 0.57 -10.64
C ASP A 307 8.82 0.14 -10.95
N THR A 308 7.92 1.09 -11.19
CA THR A 308 6.52 0.81 -11.53
C THR A 308 6.32 0.72 -13.05
N GLU A 309 5.62 -0.29 -13.53
CA GLU A 309 5.27 -0.44 -14.95
C GLU A 309 3.85 -0.98 -15.18
N VAL A 310 3.29 -0.67 -16.35
CA VAL A 310 2.02 -1.26 -16.82
C VAL A 310 2.34 -2.60 -17.46
N GLU A 311 2.07 -3.70 -16.74
CA GLU A 311 2.28 -5.07 -17.25
C GLU A 311 1.42 -5.32 -18.50
N LYS A 312 0.17 -4.87 -18.48
CA LYS A 312 -0.84 -5.26 -19.48
C LYS A 312 -1.96 -4.25 -19.64
N ILE A 313 -2.38 -4.03 -20.89
CA ILE A 313 -3.62 -3.32 -21.25
C ILE A 313 -4.50 -4.23 -22.12
N THR A 314 -5.71 -4.55 -21.66
CA THR A 314 -6.75 -5.24 -22.45
C THR A 314 -7.79 -4.21 -22.90
N THR A 315 -8.18 -4.18 -24.18
CA THR A 315 -9.22 -3.23 -24.67
C THR A 315 -10.53 -3.94 -25.03
N TYR A 316 -11.67 -3.29 -24.77
CA TYR A 316 -13.01 -3.83 -25.00
C TYR A 316 -13.81 -2.92 -25.93
N ASP A 317 -14.38 -3.51 -26.98
CA ASP A 317 -15.22 -2.78 -27.94
C ASP A 317 -16.62 -2.45 -27.37
N PRO A 318 -17.18 -1.27 -27.72
CA PRO A 318 -18.49 -0.85 -27.24
C PRO A 318 -19.63 -1.65 -27.90
N LYS A 319 -20.63 -1.99 -27.10
CA LYS A 319 -21.87 -2.62 -27.57
C LYS A 319 -22.82 -1.57 -28.16
N THR A 320 -23.59 -1.93 -29.18
CA THR A 320 -24.64 -1.05 -29.76
C THR A 320 -25.96 -1.17 -29.00
N VAL A 321 -26.53 -0.03 -28.60
CA VAL A 321 -27.84 0.10 -27.98
C VAL A 321 -28.80 0.75 -28.99
N ILE A 322 -29.72 -0.06 -29.53
CA ILE A 322 -30.76 0.39 -30.46
C ILE A 322 -31.94 0.99 -29.68
N ARG A 323 -32.32 2.22 -30.02
CA ARG A 323 -33.48 2.94 -29.45
C ARG A 323 -34.45 3.32 -30.58
N TYR A 324 -35.72 2.94 -30.48
CA TYR A 324 -36.71 3.31 -31.49
C TYR A 324 -37.32 4.70 -31.24
N SER A 325 -37.60 5.46 -32.30
CA SER A 325 -38.20 6.80 -32.21
C SER A 325 -39.14 7.14 -33.37
N ALA A 326 -40.15 7.96 -33.09
CA ALA A 326 -41.02 8.55 -34.10
C ALA A 326 -40.35 9.71 -34.87
N PHE A 327 -39.27 10.28 -34.33
CA PHE A 327 -38.57 11.43 -34.91
C PHE A 327 -37.48 11.06 -35.94
N VAL A 328 -37.28 9.77 -36.19
CA VAL A 328 -36.36 9.27 -37.23
C VAL A 328 -37.17 8.83 -38.44
N ASN A 329 -36.79 9.33 -39.62
CA ASN A 329 -37.43 9.03 -40.91
C ASN A 329 -37.53 7.52 -41.15
N ALA A 330 -38.66 7.05 -41.68
CA ALA A 330 -38.93 5.62 -41.86
C ALA A 330 -37.83 4.91 -42.67
N GLY A 331 -37.19 3.90 -42.05
CA GLY A 331 -36.08 3.15 -42.64
C GLY A 331 -34.69 3.75 -42.40
N ALA A 332 -34.58 4.92 -41.78
CA ALA A 332 -33.30 5.53 -41.42
C ALA A 332 -32.78 5.05 -40.05
N ILE A 333 -31.45 5.09 -39.91
CA ILE A 333 -30.69 4.89 -38.69
C ILE A 333 -29.88 6.16 -38.45
N GLU A 334 -29.86 6.63 -37.20
CA GLU A 334 -29.14 7.83 -36.76
C GLU A 334 -28.21 7.45 -35.59
N VAL A 335 -26.89 7.63 -35.76
CA VAL A 335 -25.93 7.39 -34.66
C VAL A 335 -25.92 8.62 -33.75
N VAL A 336 -26.41 8.46 -32.52
CA VAL A 336 -26.55 9.53 -31.51
C VAL A 336 -25.31 9.64 -30.62
N ASP A 337 -24.69 8.51 -30.27
CA ASP A 337 -23.33 8.46 -29.69
C ASP A 337 -22.54 7.37 -30.43
N LYS A 338 -21.26 7.64 -30.71
CA LYS A 338 -20.31 6.68 -31.28
C LYS A 338 -19.69 5.75 -30.22
N GLY A 339 -19.96 6.01 -28.94
CA GLY A 339 -19.41 5.26 -27.82
C GLY A 339 -17.91 5.50 -27.61
N LYS A 340 -17.32 4.71 -26.71
CA LYS A 340 -15.88 4.62 -26.44
C LYS A 340 -15.50 3.16 -26.18
N LYS A 341 -14.31 2.74 -26.62
CA LYS A 341 -13.72 1.50 -26.10
C LYS A 341 -13.47 1.63 -24.59
N GLY A 342 -13.61 0.53 -23.87
CA GLY A 342 -13.17 0.39 -22.49
C GLY A 342 -11.78 -0.24 -22.43
N MET A 343 -11.17 -0.24 -21.24
CA MET A 343 -9.88 -0.93 -21.01
C MET A 343 -9.75 -1.47 -19.59
N GLU A 344 -9.01 -2.55 -19.47
CA GLU A 344 -8.51 -3.16 -18.24
C GLU A 344 -6.99 -2.95 -18.23
N VAL A 345 -6.42 -2.47 -17.12
CA VAL A 345 -4.99 -2.12 -17.02
C VAL A 345 -4.42 -2.72 -15.76
N ALA A 346 -3.41 -3.59 -15.89
CA ALA A 346 -2.66 -4.13 -14.75
C ALA A 346 -1.35 -3.37 -14.55
N VAL A 347 -1.06 -2.99 -13.32
CA VAL A 347 0.16 -2.28 -12.90
C VAL A 347 0.90 -3.12 -11.88
N ILE A 348 2.22 -3.23 -12.04
CA ILE A 348 3.13 -3.91 -11.12
C ILE A 348 4.24 -2.98 -10.64
N ARG A 349 4.81 -3.26 -9.48
CA ARG A 349 6.00 -2.59 -8.93
C ARG A 349 7.10 -3.63 -8.77
N ASN A 350 8.19 -3.45 -9.50
CA ASN A 350 9.41 -4.23 -9.35
C ASN A 350 10.24 -3.64 -8.20
N ILE A 351 10.70 -4.48 -7.27
CA ILE A 351 11.53 -4.08 -6.13
C ILE A 351 12.96 -4.61 -6.35
N LEU A 352 13.94 -3.71 -6.41
CA LEU A 352 15.32 -4.05 -6.75
C LEU A 352 16.33 -3.62 -5.69
N LEU A 353 17.05 -4.58 -5.09
CA LEU A 353 18.21 -4.31 -4.23
C LEU A 353 19.50 -4.34 -5.06
N ASN A 354 20.30 -3.27 -5.00
CA ASN A 354 21.58 -3.17 -5.72
C ASN A 354 21.49 -3.43 -7.25
N GLY A 355 20.31 -3.24 -7.85
CA GLY A 355 20.04 -3.50 -9.27
C GLY A 355 19.67 -4.95 -9.61
N SER A 356 19.58 -5.85 -8.63
CA SER A 356 18.98 -7.18 -8.76
C SER A 356 17.51 -7.11 -8.40
N LEU A 357 16.63 -7.73 -9.20
CA LEU A 357 15.21 -7.88 -8.86
C LEU A 357 15.06 -8.89 -7.70
N GLU A 358 14.35 -8.49 -6.64
CA GLU A 358 14.07 -9.35 -5.48
C GLU A 358 12.58 -9.72 -5.39
N GLU A 359 11.67 -8.78 -5.67
CA GLU A 359 10.23 -8.98 -5.57
C GLU A 359 9.48 -8.23 -6.70
N ILE A 360 8.28 -8.75 -7.05
CA ILE A 360 7.31 -8.07 -7.92
C ILE A 360 6.00 -8.01 -7.14
N GLU A 361 5.45 -6.81 -6.98
CA GLU A 361 4.20 -6.53 -6.28
C GLU A 361 3.09 -6.19 -7.28
N ASP A 362 1.93 -6.86 -7.17
CA ASP A 362 0.70 -6.51 -7.91
C ASP A 362 0.11 -5.22 -7.31
N VAL A 363 0.16 -4.10 -8.05
CA VAL A 363 -0.25 -2.78 -7.54
C VAL A 363 -1.73 -2.51 -7.76
N SER A 364 -2.23 -2.71 -8.99
CA SER A 364 -3.61 -2.40 -9.33
C SER A 364 -4.09 -3.12 -10.59
N ILE A 365 -5.41 -3.33 -10.68
CA ILE A 365 -6.10 -3.69 -11.92
C ILE A 365 -7.26 -2.71 -12.10
N ASP A 366 -7.06 -1.70 -12.95
CA ASP A 366 -8.09 -0.71 -13.28
C ASP A 366 -9.06 -1.27 -14.34
N PHE A 367 -10.35 -0.92 -14.24
CA PHE A 367 -11.33 -1.24 -15.28
C PHE A 367 -12.19 -0.02 -15.67
N TYR A 368 -11.92 0.54 -16.84
CA TYR A 368 -12.67 1.64 -17.43
C TYR A 368 -13.70 1.07 -18.42
N ALA A 369 -14.99 1.14 -18.08
CA ALA A 369 -16.05 0.46 -18.82
C ALA A 369 -16.28 1.03 -20.24
N PRO A 370 -16.56 0.20 -21.26
CA PRO A 370 -16.84 0.66 -22.62
C PRO A 370 -18.18 1.41 -22.71
N ARG A 371 -18.16 2.68 -23.16
CA ARG A 371 -19.39 3.47 -23.35
C ARG A 371 -20.10 3.02 -24.65
N PRO A 372 -21.38 2.62 -24.60
CA PRO A 372 -22.05 2.00 -25.76
C PRO A 372 -22.26 2.97 -26.93
N ILE A 373 -22.29 2.41 -28.14
CA ILE A 373 -22.80 3.10 -29.33
C ILE A 373 -24.32 3.25 -29.14
N ILE A 374 -24.88 4.43 -29.41
CA ILE A 374 -26.34 4.65 -29.33
C ILE A 374 -26.87 4.92 -30.74
N GLU A 375 -27.68 4.00 -31.25
CA GLU A 375 -28.38 4.16 -32.52
C GLU A 375 -29.85 4.46 -32.31
N ARG A 376 -30.38 5.47 -33.00
CA ARG A 376 -31.80 5.80 -33.05
C ARG A 376 -32.40 5.32 -34.37
N HIS A 377 -33.34 4.39 -34.28
CA HIS A 377 -33.99 3.74 -35.43
C HIS A 377 -35.43 4.25 -35.56
N SER A 378 -35.95 4.36 -36.79
CA SER A 378 -37.36 4.67 -37.01
C SER A 378 -38.29 3.61 -36.41
N LEU A 379 -39.41 4.02 -35.81
CA LEU A 379 -40.50 3.09 -35.51
C LEU A 379 -40.93 2.33 -36.79
N LYS A 380 -41.13 1.01 -36.68
CA LYS A 380 -41.73 0.23 -37.76
C LYS A 380 -43.15 0.73 -38.01
N LYS A 381 -43.34 1.47 -39.11
CA LYS A 381 -44.67 1.91 -39.55
C LYS A 381 -45.52 0.68 -39.83
N VAL A 382 -46.55 0.47 -39.01
CA VAL A 382 -47.55 -0.56 -39.28
C VAL A 382 -48.29 -0.16 -40.55
N VAL A 383 -47.99 -0.84 -41.65
CA VAL A 383 -48.81 -0.79 -42.85
C VAL A 383 -50.01 -1.69 -42.55
N GLU A 384 -51.12 -1.08 -42.15
CA GLU A 384 -52.40 -1.77 -42.16
C GLU A 384 -52.65 -2.29 -43.58
N LYS A 385 -52.84 -3.61 -43.71
CA LYS A 385 -53.38 -4.18 -44.94
C LYS A 385 -54.85 -3.79 -45.01
N VAL A 386 -55.11 -2.62 -45.60
CA VAL A 386 -56.46 -2.28 -46.10
C VAL A 386 -56.88 -3.44 -47.02
N PRO A 387 -58.00 -4.12 -46.75
CA PRO A 387 -58.45 -5.21 -47.60
C PRO A 387 -58.71 -4.69 -49.01
N GLU A 388 -58.26 -5.44 -50.03
CA GLU A 388 -58.50 -5.08 -51.42
C GLU A 388 -60.00 -5.13 -51.71
N SER A 389 -60.61 -3.95 -51.84
CA SER A 389 -62.01 -3.83 -52.23
C SER A 389 -62.15 -4.17 -53.71
N ASN A 390 -62.53 -5.40 -54.00
CA ASN A 390 -62.95 -5.81 -55.35
C ASN A 390 -64.11 -4.92 -55.82
N VAL A 391 -63.84 -4.05 -56.79
CA VAL A 391 -64.87 -3.33 -57.56
C VAL A 391 -64.68 -3.71 -59.02
N ASP A 392 -65.25 -4.86 -59.39
CA ASP A 392 -65.31 -5.30 -60.77
C ASP A 392 -66.25 -4.37 -61.56
N SER A 393 -65.83 -3.93 -62.75
CA SER A 393 -66.54 -3.00 -63.61
C SER A 393 -66.00 -3.07 -65.05
N ALA A 394 -66.19 -4.24 -65.68
CA ALA A 394 -65.99 -4.37 -67.11
C ALA A 394 -66.92 -3.43 -67.90
N SER A 395 -66.34 -2.67 -68.83
CA SER A 395 -67.06 -2.04 -69.95
C SER A 395 -66.25 -2.23 -71.24
N SER A 396 -66.93 -2.41 -72.36
CA SER A 396 -66.43 -3.21 -73.48
C SER A 396 -66.14 -2.43 -74.76
N ASN A 397 -65.03 -2.78 -75.42
CA ASN A 397 -64.78 -2.75 -76.89
C ASN A 397 -64.88 -1.36 -77.59
N THR A 398 -64.17 -1.05 -78.69
CA THR A 398 -64.00 -1.87 -79.91
C THR A 398 -62.85 -1.33 -80.79
N ASP A 399 -62.09 -2.26 -81.41
CA ASP A 399 -61.24 -2.23 -82.62
C ASP A 399 -60.39 -1.01 -83.05
N GLY A 400 -59.17 -1.31 -83.55
CA GLY A 400 -58.23 -0.34 -84.14
C GLY A 400 -56.99 -0.98 -84.79
N ASN A 401 -57.16 -1.89 -85.75
CA ASN A 401 -56.06 -2.63 -86.40
C ASN A 401 -55.21 -1.78 -87.37
N THR A 402 -53.87 -1.85 -87.26
CA THR A 402 -52.92 -1.77 -88.40
C THR A 402 -51.59 -2.44 -88.03
N SER A 403 -50.96 -3.16 -88.97
CA SER A 403 -49.73 -3.96 -88.74
C SER A 403 -48.43 -3.20 -89.02
N GLY A 404 -47.33 -3.62 -88.38
CA GLY A 404 -45.95 -3.24 -88.71
C GLY A 404 -44.96 -4.25 -88.11
N ASN A 405 -44.41 -5.16 -88.92
CA ASN A 405 -43.65 -6.33 -88.46
C ASN A 405 -42.15 -6.03 -88.22
N GLY A 406 -41.55 -6.74 -87.25
CA GLY A 406 -40.15 -6.63 -86.83
C GLY A 406 -39.59 -7.88 -86.13
N SER A 407 -39.92 -9.07 -86.65
CA SER A 407 -39.24 -10.36 -86.31
C SER A 407 -37.73 -10.31 -86.59
N THR A 408 -36.83 -11.15 -86.04
CA THR A 408 -36.90 -12.42 -85.25
C THR A 408 -35.63 -12.47 -84.32
N ASP A 409 -35.32 -13.43 -83.44
CA ASP A 409 -35.74 -14.83 -83.26
C ASP A 409 -35.66 -15.32 -81.78
N ASN A 410 -36.12 -16.56 -81.53
CA ASN A 410 -36.31 -17.22 -80.21
C ASN A 410 -35.51 -18.58 -80.22
N PRO A 411 -35.73 -19.60 -79.35
CA PRO A 411 -36.04 -19.73 -77.91
C PRO A 411 -34.78 -20.32 -77.15
N SER A 412 -34.76 -21.00 -75.97
CA SER A 412 -35.76 -21.78 -75.23
C SER A 412 -35.39 -22.10 -73.75
N THR A 413 -36.35 -21.83 -72.85
CA THR A 413 -36.82 -22.65 -71.70
C THR A 413 -35.92 -23.67 -70.96
N SER A 414 -35.76 -23.44 -69.65
CA SER A 414 -36.15 -24.31 -68.51
C SER A 414 -36.10 -25.85 -68.61
N SER A 415 -35.48 -26.49 -67.59
CA SER A 415 -35.92 -27.79 -67.06
C SER A 415 -35.53 -27.99 -65.58
N ASP A 416 -36.38 -28.67 -64.80
CA ASP A 416 -36.18 -29.02 -63.39
C ASP A 416 -35.20 -30.19 -63.18
N GLY A 417 -34.76 -30.46 -61.94
CA GLY A 417 -34.02 -31.70 -61.64
C GLY A 417 -33.59 -31.91 -60.17
N LYS A 418 -34.37 -32.69 -59.41
CA LYS A 418 -34.06 -33.07 -58.01
C LYS A 418 -32.90 -34.08 -57.91
N GLY A 419 -31.88 -33.73 -57.12
CA GLY A 419 -31.53 -34.38 -55.84
C GLY A 419 -31.16 -35.88 -55.74
N SER A 420 -30.03 -36.14 -55.07
CA SER A 420 -29.73 -37.33 -54.24
C SER A 420 -28.70 -36.89 -53.17
N THR A 421 -28.77 -37.13 -51.84
CA THR A 421 -29.37 -38.15 -50.95
C THR A 421 -28.36 -39.21 -50.45
N SER A 422 -27.73 -38.93 -49.30
CA SER A 422 -27.11 -39.87 -48.33
C SER A 422 -26.76 -39.05 -47.07
N SER A 423 -27.41 -39.19 -45.90
CA SER A 423 -27.38 -40.29 -44.90
C SER A 423 -26.00 -40.44 -44.21
N ASN A 424 -25.87 -40.63 -42.89
CA ASN A 424 -26.81 -40.71 -41.75
C ASN A 424 -26.09 -40.14 -40.48
N GLY A 425 -26.74 -39.54 -39.47
CA GLY A 425 -27.45 -40.21 -38.36
C GLY A 425 -26.50 -40.72 -37.25
N GLY A 426 -26.68 -40.51 -35.93
CA GLY A 426 -27.66 -39.70 -35.20
C GLY A 426 -28.05 -40.27 -33.81
N GLY A 427 -27.88 -39.47 -32.74
CA GLY A 427 -28.44 -39.70 -31.38
C GLY A 427 -27.61 -40.59 -30.40
N SER A 428 -27.97 -40.72 -29.11
CA SER A 428 -28.78 -39.87 -28.20
C SER A 428 -28.86 -40.48 -26.77
N GLY A 429 -28.70 -39.67 -25.71
CA GLY A 429 -29.21 -39.93 -24.33
C GLY A 429 -28.49 -40.99 -23.45
N SER A 430 -28.77 -41.09 -22.15
CA SER A 430 -29.55 -40.20 -21.25
C SER A 430 -29.45 -40.61 -19.75
N ASP A 431 -29.53 -39.62 -18.85
CA ASP A 431 -30.09 -39.60 -17.47
C ASP A 431 -29.60 -40.49 -16.31
N GLY A 432 -29.59 -39.92 -15.09
CA GLY A 432 -30.33 -40.53 -13.96
C GLY A 432 -29.80 -40.43 -12.50
N SER A 433 -30.26 -39.44 -11.71
CA SER A 433 -30.54 -39.49 -10.24
C SER A 433 -29.42 -39.79 -9.20
N SER A 434 -29.57 -39.54 -7.87
CA SER A 434 -30.32 -38.54 -7.06
C SER A 434 -30.11 -38.71 -5.51
N GLY A 435 -30.09 -37.62 -4.72
CA GLY A 435 -30.77 -37.57 -3.39
C GLY A 435 -29.99 -37.36 -2.06
N SER A 436 -30.45 -36.37 -1.26
CA SER A 436 -30.41 -36.19 0.24
C SER A 436 -29.07 -36.14 1.02
N GLY A 437 -28.95 -35.45 2.18
CA GLY A 437 -29.81 -34.41 2.80
C GLY A 437 -29.73 -34.29 4.36
N ASN A 438 -29.88 -33.05 4.90
CA ASN A 438 -30.18 -32.66 6.32
C ASN A 438 -29.10 -32.93 7.41
N THR A 439 -29.00 -32.26 8.57
CA THR A 439 -29.70 -31.09 9.21
C THR A 439 -28.71 -29.90 9.38
N SER A 440 -28.62 -28.97 10.35
CA SER A 440 -29.31 -28.47 11.60
C SER A 440 -28.60 -27.13 11.99
N SER A 441 -29.10 -26.02 12.58
CA SER A 441 -30.31 -25.60 13.35
C SER A 441 -30.05 -25.23 14.84
N SER A 442 -29.74 -23.95 15.14
CA SER A 442 -30.06 -23.21 16.39
C SER A 442 -29.62 -21.74 16.20
N SER A 443 -30.43 -20.68 16.26
CA SER A 443 -31.25 -20.11 17.35
C SER A 443 -30.49 -19.72 18.63
N GLY A 444 -30.49 -18.43 18.95
CA GLY A 444 -29.97 -17.82 20.18
C GLY A 444 -30.41 -16.35 20.25
N ASN A 445 -30.99 -15.91 21.37
CA ASN A 445 -31.71 -14.63 21.49
C ASN A 445 -31.30 -13.86 22.75
N GLY A 446 -31.27 -12.51 22.68
CA GLY A 446 -31.02 -11.62 23.82
C GLY A 446 -30.46 -10.25 23.38
N THR A 447 -31.25 -9.18 23.17
CA THR A 447 -31.99 -8.30 24.11
C THR A 447 -31.12 -7.33 24.93
N GLY A 448 -31.36 -6.02 24.75
CA GLY A 448 -30.68 -4.92 25.46
C GLY A 448 -30.32 -3.76 24.50
N SER A 449 -31.22 -2.90 24.02
CA SER A 449 -32.26 -2.12 24.71
C SER A 449 -31.74 -1.06 25.70
N SER A 450 -31.25 0.06 25.17
CA SER A 450 -31.21 1.34 25.87
C SER A 450 -31.53 2.48 24.89
N GLY A 451 -32.80 2.89 24.84
CA GLY A 451 -33.21 4.07 24.07
C GLY A 451 -33.25 5.33 24.94
N SER A 452 -33.08 6.49 24.30
CA SER A 452 -33.49 7.80 24.82
C SER A 452 -34.03 8.62 23.66
N GLY A 453 -35.31 9.01 23.73
CA GLY A 453 -36.00 9.67 22.64
C GLY A 453 -36.42 11.10 22.96
N SER A 454 -36.39 11.97 21.95
CA SER A 454 -37.08 13.26 21.88
C SER A 454 -37.18 13.66 20.40
N GLY A 455 -38.28 14.23 19.89
CA GLY A 455 -39.56 14.49 20.53
C GLY A 455 -40.37 15.55 19.78
N SER A 456 -41.66 15.26 19.54
CA SER A 456 -42.69 16.19 19.03
C SER A 456 -42.83 16.41 17.50
N SER A 457 -43.71 15.60 16.91
CA SER A 457 -44.83 15.99 16.01
C SER A 457 -44.71 17.21 15.06
N ASN A 458 -45.07 16.99 13.78
CA ASN A 458 -46.47 17.26 13.37
C ASN A 458 -46.91 16.44 12.15
N THR A 459 -48.22 16.33 11.92
CA THR A 459 -48.84 15.53 10.85
C THR A 459 -49.01 16.28 9.53
N ASN A 460 -48.82 15.58 8.40
CA ASN A 460 -49.75 15.68 7.27
C ASN A 460 -49.57 14.51 6.28
N VAL A 461 -50.68 13.87 5.91
CA VAL A 461 -50.77 12.95 4.76
C VAL A 461 -51.62 13.61 3.68
N PRO A 462 -51.08 13.76 2.47
CA PRO A 462 -51.89 13.70 1.26
C PRO A 462 -51.42 12.59 0.32
N THR A 463 -52.37 11.93 -0.31
CA THR A 463 -52.15 10.90 -1.33
C THR A 463 -51.56 11.48 -2.62
N GLY A 464 -50.47 10.92 -3.11
CA GLY A 464 -49.90 11.19 -4.43
C GLY A 464 -48.90 10.10 -4.80
N LYS A 465 -48.76 9.79 -6.10
CA LYS A 465 -47.68 8.89 -6.56
C LYS A 465 -46.36 9.60 -6.32
N GLY A 466 -45.49 9.03 -5.48
CA GLY A 466 -44.13 9.53 -5.31
C GLY A 466 -43.29 9.21 -6.55
N ASP A 467 -42.55 10.19 -7.04
CA ASP A 467 -41.49 9.95 -8.01
C ASP A 467 -40.39 9.12 -7.33
N VAL A 468 -40.07 7.97 -7.93
CA VAL A 468 -39.01 7.08 -7.43
C VAL A 468 -37.69 7.60 -7.98
N ASN A 469 -36.90 8.22 -7.10
CA ASN A 469 -35.52 8.58 -7.41
C ASN A 469 -34.62 7.33 -7.32
N TYR A 470 -33.58 7.34 -8.12
CA TYR A 470 -32.52 6.33 -8.12
C TYR A 470 -31.19 7.02 -7.85
N ASP A 471 -30.35 6.35 -7.08
CA ASP A 471 -28.98 6.77 -6.76
C ASP A 471 -28.06 5.54 -6.84
N TYR A 472 -26.76 5.70 -6.54
CA TYR A 472 -25.79 4.61 -6.51
C TYR A 472 -25.27 4.37 -5.09
N ASP A 473 -25.13 3.11 -4.71
CA ASP A 473 -24.45 2.74 -3.45
C ASP A 473 -22.91 2.84 -3.58
N LYS A 474 -22.19 2.64 -2.46
CA LYS A 474 -20.72 2.65 -2.44
C LYS A 474 -20.06 1.52 -3.24
N GLY A 475 -20.82 0.55 -3.76
CA GLY A 475 -20.36 -0.49 -4.68
C GLY A 475 -20.75 -0.23 -6.14
N GLY A 476 -21.36 0.92 -6.45
CA GLY A 476 -21.82 1.27 -7.81
C GLY A 476 -23.13 0.59 -8.23
N ASN A 477 -23.90 0.00 -7.30
CA ASN A 477 -25.20 -0.59 -7.62
C ASN A 477 -26.29 0.49 -7.63
N LEU A 478 -27.20 0.43 -8.61
CA LEU A 478 -28.35 1.33 -8.68
C LEU A 478 -29.39 0.99 -7.60
N ILE A 479 -29.54 1.86 -6.61
CA ILE A 479 -30.50 1.75 -5.52
C ILE A 479 -31.69 2.70 -5.72
N LYS A 480 -32.84 2.40 -5.08
CA LYS A 480 -33.93 3.36 -4.95
C LYS A 480 -33.68 4.24 -3.73
N VAL A 481 -33.98 5.53 -3.82
CA VAL A 481 -33.92 6.45 -2.67
C VAL A 481 -35.23 7.21 -2.50
N ASP A 482 -35.51 7.61 -1.27
CA ASP A 482 -36.58 8.56 -0.98
C ASP A 482 -36.20 9.99 -1.43
N LYS A 483 -37.15 10.92 -1.27
CA LYS A 483 -36.96 12.35 -1.57
C LYS A 483 -35.89 13.06 -0.72
N ASN A 484 -35.33 12.38 0.27
CA ASN A 484 -34.34 12.84 1.23
C ASN A 484 -32.97 12.17 1.01
N GLY A 485 -32.83 11.25 0.05
CA GLY A 485 -31.60 10.51 -0.26
C GLY A 485 -31.41 9.21 0.54
N ASN A 486 -32.38 8.79 1.35
CA ASN A 486 -32.27 7.56 2.12
C ASN A 486 -32.62 6.34 1.23
N PRO A 487 -31.86 5.23 1.28
CA PRO A 487 -32.22 3.99 0.57
C PRO A 487 -33.60 3.44 0.97
N ILE A 488 -34.32 2.87 0.02
CA ILE A 488 -35.62 2.20 0.23
C ILE A 488 -35.69 0.84 -0.52
N ASP A 489 -36.23 -0.18 0.16
CA ASP A 489 -36.39 -1.56 -0.34
C ASP A 489 -37.25 -1.70 -1.61
#